data_AF-A0A8T7FY75-F1
#
_entry.id   AF-A0A8T7FY75-F1
#
_cell.length_a   1.000
_cell.length_b   1.000
_cell.length_c   1.000
_cell.angle_alpha   90.00
_cell.angle_beta   90.00
_cell.angle_gamma   90.00
#
_symmetry.space_group_name_H-M   'P 1'
#
loop_
_entity.id
_entity.type
_entity.pdbx_description
1 polymer ?
#
loop_
_entity_poly.entity_id
_entity_poly.type
_entity_poly.pdbx_seq_one_letter_code
_entity_poly.pdbx_strand_id
1 'polypeptide(L)'
;MYNWVPQADAVNDSNPYAIPETPAGNPLMTLPRYWSPDARANIDTVRAIGEEAAQYAQQNKAVELEYYDIVCAPTYGPLPVNP
;
A
#
# COMPACT_ATOMS: atom_id res chain seq x y z
N MET A 1 -16.16 9.77 9.41
CA MET A 1 -16.25 9.79 10.89
C MET A 1 -15.02 10.49 11.41
N TYR A 2 -15.16 11.59 12.14
CA TYR A 2 -14.01 12.29 12.74
C TYR A 2 -13.48 11.44 13.90
N ASN A 3 -12.32 10.81 13.72
CA ASN A 3 -11.66 10.08 14.80
C ASN A 3 -10.74 11.08 15.50
N TRP A 4 -11.11 11.46 16.72
CA TRP A 4 -10.25 12.26 17.60
C TRP A 4 -8.92 11.52 17.79
N VAL A 5 -7.81 12.25 17.83
CA VAL A 5 -6.51 11.66 18.17
C VAL A 5 -6.64 10.96 19.53
N PRO A 6 -6.42 9.64 19.63
CA PRO A 6 -6.38 8.97 20.91
C PRO A 6 -5.22 9.57 21.72
N GLN A 7 -5.54 10.27 22.81
CA GLN A 7 -4.56 10.72 23.79
C GLN A 7 -4.45 9.62 24.87
N ALA A 8 -4.16 8.39 24.43
CA ALA A 8 -3.94 7.29 25.35
C ALA A 8 -2.49 7.38 25.84
N ASP A 9 -2.27 7.35 27.16
CA ASP A 9 -0.92 7.33 27.72
C ASP A 9 -0.26 5.94 27.60
N ALA A 10 -1.08 4.89 27.49
CA ALA A 10 -0.65 3.50 27.43
C ALA A 10 -1.54 2.68 26.48
N VAL A 11 -0.97 1.59 25.94
CA VAL A 11 -1.71 0.62 25.13
C VAL A 11 -2.77 -0.03 26.00
N ASN A 12 -3.98 -0.19 25.47
CA ASN A 12 -5.06 -0.90 26.14
C ASN A 12 -5.51 -2.09 25.28
N ASP A 13 -5.25 -3.31 25.74
CA ASP A 13 -5.60 -4.54 25.02
C ASP A 13 -7.11 -4.72 24.81
N SER A 14 -7.93 -4.11 25.67
CA SER A 14 -9.40 -4.12 25.53
C SER A 14 -9.92 -3.04 24.57
N ASN A 15 -9.07 -2.11 24.14
CA ASN A 15 -9.40 -1.07 23.16
C ASN A 15 -8.30 -0.97 22.10
N PRO A 16 -8.45 -1.67 20.96
CA PRO A 16 -7.48 -1.65 19.86
C PRO A 16 -7.20 -0.25 19.27
N TYR A 17 -8.01 0.76 19.60
CA TYR A 17 -7.85 2.14 19.16
C TYR A 17 -7.09 3.02 20.16
N ALA A 18 -6.75 2.50 21.35
CA ALA A 18 -5.92 3.19 22.34
C ALA A 18 -4.43 3.07 21.98
N ILE A 19 -4.04 3.78 20.94
CA ILE A 19 -2.65 3.86 20.49
C ILE A 19 -1.95 4.96 21.30
N PRO A 20 -0.82 4.67 21.99
CA PRO A 20 -0.10 5.69 22.74
C PRO A 20 0.44 6.77 21.81
N GLU A 21 0.05 8.02 22.06
CA GLU A 21 0.59 9.19 21.38
C GLU A 21 1.04 10.22 22.43
N THR A 22 2.09 10.99 22.13
CA THR A 22 2.61 12.03 23.03
C THR A 22 1.49 13.02 23.38
N PRO A 23 1.35 13.44 24.66
CA PRO A 23 0.33 14.40 25.06
C PRO A 23 0.44 15.68 24.22
N ALA A 24 -0.61 16.02 23.48
CA ALA A 24 -0.63 17.20 22.62
C ALA A 24 -0.70 18.50 23.44
N GLY A 25 -1.06 18.42 24.73
CA GLY A 25 -1.10 19.53 25.69
C GLY A 25 -2.13 20.63 25.38
N ASN A 26 -2.74 20.60 24.19
CA ASN A 26 -3.71 21.56 23.70
C ASN A 26 -4.80 20.85 22.87
N PRO A 27 -6.09 20.94 23.24
CA PRO A 27 -7.19 20.28 22.53
C PRO A 27 -7.45 20.83 21.12
N LEU A 28 -6.86 21.97 20.73
CA LEU A 28 -6.86 22.45 19.35
C LEU A 28 -5.79 21.77 18.47
N MET A 29 -4.82 21.09 19.08
CA MET A 29 -3.79 20.31 18.38
C MET A 29 -4.21 18.86 18.11
N THR A 30 -5.32 18.40 18.71
CA THR A 30 -5.95 17.12 18.35
C THR A 30 -6.81 17.29 17.10
N LEU A 31 -6.16 17.41 15.94
CA LEU A 31 -6.84 17.45 14.65
C LEU A 31 -7.51 16.10 14.36
N PRO A 32 -8.70 16.06 13.74
CA PRO A 32 -9.30 14.80 13.33
C PRO A 32 -8.36 14.05 12.38
N ARG A 33 -7.99 12.81 12.72
CA ARG A 33 -7.32 11.95 11.73
C ARG A 33 -8.36 11.49 10.72
N TYR A 34 -8.30 12.05 9.52
CA TYR A 34 -8.93 11.43 8.36
C TYR A 34 -8.04 10.28 7.90
N TRP A 35 -8.46 9.05 8.20
CA TRP A 35 -7.91 7.85 7.61
C TRP A 35 -9.06 7.04 7.04
N SER A 36 -8.86 6.45 5.87
CA SER A 36 -9.89 5.64 5.21
C SER A 36 -10.02 4.29 5.93
N PRO A 37 -11.19 3.95 6.51
CA PRO A 37 -11.43 2.63 7.09
C PRO A 37 -11.17 1.51 6.10
N ASP A 38 -11.60 1.71 4.84
CA ASP A 38 -11.39 0.76 3.75
C ASP A 38 -9.91 0.57 3.45
N ALA A 39 -9.12 1.66 3.45
CA ALA A 39 -7.68 1.55 3.23
C ALA A 39 -7.02 0.69 4.33
N ARG A 40 -7.35 0.91 5.61
CA ARG A 40 -6.79 0.09 6.69
C ARG A 40 -7.24 -1.37 6.62
N ALA A 41 -8.51 -1.60 6.30
CA ALA A 41 -9.06 -2.96 6.22
C ALA A 41 -8.44 -3.77 5.08
N ASN A 42 -8.02 -3.10 4.00
CA ASN A 42 -7.57 -3.78 2.77
C ASN A 42 -6.09 -3.59 2.45
N ILE A 43 -5.31 -2.83 3.23
CA ILE A 43 -3.90 -2.55 2.91
C ILE A 43 -3.04 -3.82 2.82
N ASP A 44 -3.27 -4.79 3.70
CA ASP A 44 -2.54 -6.07 3.66
C ASP A 44 -2.93 -6.89 2.44
N THR A 45 -4.20 -6.90 2.06
CA THR A 45 -4.69 -7.56 0.84
C THR A 45 -4.05 -6.93 -0.41
N VAL A 46 -4.01 -5.60 -0.48
CA VAL A 46 -3.38 -4.88 -1.60
C VAL A 46 -1.88 -5.17 -1.67
N ARG A 47 -1.19 -5.24 -0.51
CA ARG A 47 0.23 -5.64 -0.46
C ARG A 47 0.42 -7.04 -1.03
N ALA A 48 -0.36 -8.01 -0.58
CA ALA A 48 -0.25 -9.39 -1.04
C ALA A 48 -0.49 -9.53 -2.56
N ILE A 49 -1.49 -8.82 -3.09
CA ILE A 49 -1.74 -8.76 -4.54
C ILE A 49 -0.53 -8.19 -5.29
N GLY A 50 0.11 -7.14 -4.76
CA GLY A 50 1.30 -6.56 -5.36
C GLY A 50 2.50 -7.52 -5.38
N GLU A 51 2.71 -8.26 -4.29
CA GLU A 51 3.76 -9.28 -4.19
C GLU A 51 3.51 -10.44 -5.18
N GLU A 52 2.28 -10.92 -5.27
CA GLU A 52 1.89 -11.97 -6.22
C GLU A 52 2.07 -11.50 -7.67
N ALA A 53 1.62 -10.28 -8.00
CA ALA A 53 1.77 -9.71 -9.34
C ALA A 53 3.26 -9.55 -9.72
N ALA A 54 4.11 -9.12 -8.79
CA ALA A 54 5.55 -9.01 -9.03
C ALA A 54 6.19 -10.38 -9.27
N GLN A 55 5.81 -11.39 -8.48
CA GLN A 55 6.29 -12.77 -8.67
C GLN A 55 5.83 -13.34 -10.01
N TYR A 56 4.54 -13.17 -10.37
CA TYR A 56 3.99 -13.61 -11.65
C TYR A 56 4.71 -12.93 -12.82
N ALA A 57 4.91 -11.61 -12.78
CA ALA A 57 5.63 -10.87 -13.81
C ALA A 57 7.06 -11.39 -13.97
N GLN A 58 7.75 -11.68 -12.87
CA GLN A 58 9.10 -12.22 -12.92
C GLN A 58 9.16 -13.65 -13.48
N GLN A 59 8.21 -14.50 -13.12
CA GLN A 59 8.12 -15.88 -13.61
C GLN A 59 7.82 -15.93 -15.13
N ASN A 60 6.96 -15.04 -15.60
CA ASN A 60 6.52 -15.01 -17.00
C ASN A 60 7.35 -14.08 -17.89
N LYS A 61 8.30 -13.33 -17.32
CA LYS A 61 9.11 -12.34 -18.04
C LYS A 61 9.70 -12.88 -19.35
N ALA A 62 10.27 -14.08 -19.33
CA ALA A 62 10.91 -14.65 -20.52
C ALA A 62 9.90 -14.92 -21.66
N VAL A 63 8.73 -15.45 -21.30
CA VAL A 63 7.65 -15.77 -22.26
C VAL A 63 7.04 -14.49 -22.83
N GLU A 64 6.83 -13.48 -22.00
CA GLU A 64 6.29 -12.18 -22.43
C GLU A 64 7.26 -11.44 -23.36
N LEU A 65 8.57 -11.54 -23.11
CA LEU A 65 9.59 -10.98 -24.01
C LEU A 65 9.60 -11.71 -25.36
N GLU A 66 9.51 -13.04 -25.37
CA GLU A 66 9.39 -13.82 -26.61
C GLU A 66 8.10 -13.45 -27.38
N TYR A 67 6.98 -13.34 -26.67
CA TYR A 67 5.71 -12.89 -27.26
C TYR A 67 5.82 -11.49 -27.87
N TYR A 68 6.49 -10.56 -27.17
CA TYR A 68 6.73 -9.22 -27.69
C TYR A 68 7.50 -9.26 -29.01
N ASP A 69 8.57 -10.04 -29.08
CA ASP A 69 9.40 -10.15 -30.29
C ASP A 69 8.62 -10.73 -31.48
N ILE A 70 7.73 -11.69 -31.23
CA ILE A 70 6.93 -12.34 -32.29
C ILE A 70 5.76 -11.46 -32.74
N VAL A 71 5.04 -10.85 -31.79
CA VAL A 71 3.73 -10.24 -32.06
C VAL A 71 3.78 -8.71 -32.05
N CYS A 72 4.51 -8.10 -31.12
CA CYS A 72 4.45 -6.67 -30.86
C CYS A 72 5.54 -5.87 -31.59
N ALA A 73 6.74 -6.43 -31.74
CA ALA A 73 7.90 -5.77 -32.33
C ALA A 73 7.64 -5.18 -33.73
N PRO A 74 6.87 -5.83 -34.64
CA PRO A 74 6.57 -5.25 -35.96
C PRO A 74 5.80 -3.92 -35.91
N THR A 75 5.01 -3.69 -34.84
CA THR A 75 4.19 -2.48 -34.70
C THR A 75 4.84 -1.44 -33.80
N TYR A 76 5.47 -1.87 -32.70
CA TYR A 76 5.99 -0.96 -31.66
C TYR A 76 7.51 -0.78 -31.70
N GLY A 77 8.21 -1.52 -32.56
CA GLY A 77 9.67 -1.49 -32.65
C GLY A 77 10.35 -2.37 -31.59
N PRO A 78 11.70 -2.39 -31.57
CA PRO A 78 12.47 -3.18 -30.60
C PRO A 78 12.39 -2.57 -29.20
N LEU A 79 12.45 -3.42 -28.17
CA LEU A 79 12.51 -2.97 -26.77
C LEU A 79 13.79 -2.16 -26.49
N PRO A 80 13.72 -1.11 -25.65
CA PRO A 80 14.88 -0.34 -25.27
C PRO A 80 15.85 -1.19 -24.44
N VAL A 81 17.10 -1.25 -24.88
CA VAL A 81 18.21 -1.88 -24.15
C VAL A 81 18.83 -0.86 -23.20
N ASN A 82 18.23 -0.64 -22.03
CA ASN A 82 18.89 0.12 -20.96
C ASN A 82 19.41 -0.83 -19.86
N PRO A 83 20.62 -0.59 -19.32
CA PRO A 83 21.29 -1.42 -18.32
C PRO A 83 20.61 -1.39 -16.94
#